data_AF-A0A840WIT9-F1
#
_entry.id   AF-A0A840WIT9-F1
#
_cell.length_a   1.000
_cell.length_b   1.000
_cell.length_c   1.000
_cell.angle_alpha   90.00
_cell.angle_beta   90.00
_cell.angle_gamma   90.00
#
_symmetry.space_group_name_H-M   'P 1'
#
loop_
_entity.id
_entity.type
_entity.pdbx_description
1 polymer ?
#
loop_
_entity_poly.entity_id
_entity_poly.type
_entity_poly.pdbx_seq_one_letter_code
_entity_poly.pdbx_strand_id
1 'polypeptide(L)'
;MRPTPGGSRAREMGLAGLHEAGEITPRDVDVVSVAFGQISYEGVDALLRRRDGDTEPLVEDFEAAVRRVVRRINECQHHDGGSTSIRELASDHCLLEVGGPCVHCPQIIYTMGVVAEAIRCLWPGDEQVEFTGTRFEEKTERPPGAQLTMAMVMRGFSLTFAQIDVALRQGPVNDERLEELAGRSHLLAELRAGR
;
A
#
# COMPACT_ATOMS: atom_id res chain seq x y z
N MET A 1 -1.48 -21.85 1.03
CA MET A 1 -2.74 -21.09 1.00
C MET A 1 -3.87 -22.06 0.71
N ARG A 2 -4.75 -22.36 1.67
CA ARG A 2 -5.96 -23.16 1.41
C ARG A 2 -7.03 -22.22 0.86
N PRO A 3 -7.71 -22.53 -0.25
CA PRO A 3 -8.79 -21.70 -0.76
C PRO A 3 -10.01 -21.82 0.17
N THR A 4 -10.55 -20.68 0.57
CA THR A 4 -11.79 -20.60 1.35
C THR A 4 -12.98 -21.05 0.48
N PRO A 5 -13.91 -21.88 0.99
CA PRO A 5 -15.11 -22.28 0.25
C PRO A 5 -16.12 -21.12 0.26
N GLY A 6 -16.05 -20.32 -0.78
CA GLY A 6 -16.84 -19.10 -1.01
C GLY A 6 -16.04 -18.27 -1.99
N GLY A 7 -16.62 -17.91 -3.14
CA GLY A 7 -15.91 -17.13 -4.15
C GLY A 7 -15.34 -15.86 -3.55
N SER A 8 -14.20 -15.42 -4.08
CA SER A 8 -13.60 -14.15 -3.70
C SER A 8 -14.61 -13.03 -3.98
N ARG A 9 -15.15 -12.40 -2.93
CA ARG A 9 -16.13 -11.29 -3.05
C ARG A 9 -15.56 -10.18 -3.92
N ALA A 10 -14.28 -9.85 -3.72
CA ALA A 10 -13.58 -8.88 -4.54
C ALA A 10 -13.52 -9.29 -6.01
N ARG A 11 -13.37 -10.59 -6.32
CA ARG A 11 -13.38 -11.09 -7.70
C ARG A 11 -14.78 -11.11 -8.32
N GLU A 12 -15.80 -11.37 -7.53
CA GLU A 12 -17.20 -11.37 -7.96
C GLU A 12 -17.68 -9.95 -8.29
N MET A 13 -17.47 -9.01 -7.36
CA MET A 13 -17.87 -7.61 -7.53
C MET A 13 -16.92 -6.83 -8.45
N GLY A 14 -15.64 -7.20 -8.46
CA GLY A 14 -14.58 -6.42 -9.08
C GLY A 14 -14.26 -5.13 -8.31
N LEU A 15 -13.12 -4.50 -8.62
CA LEU A 15 -12.73 -3.25 -7.96
C LEU A 15 -13.68 -2.10 -8.25
N ALA A 16 -14.21 -2.01 -9.47
CA ALA A 16 -15.17 -0.96 -9.83
C ALA A 16 -16.44 -1.05 -8.97
N GLY A 17 -17.02 -2.26 -8.85
CA GLY A 17 -18.21 -2.48 -8.04
C GLY A 17 -17.96 -2.24 -6.55
N LEU A 18 -16.81 -2.68 -6.02
CA LEU A 18 -16.41 -2.39 -4.64
C LEU A 18 -16.24 -0.88 -4.38
N HIS A 19 -15.68 -0.15 -5.34
CA HIS A 19 -15.50 1.30 -5.20
C HIS A 19 -16.84 2.05 -5.25
N GLU A 20 -17.72 1.67 -6.18
CA GLU A 20 -19.09 2.22 -6.29
C GLU A 20 -19.92 1.97 -5.01
N ALA A 21 -19.70 0.82 -4.36
CA ALA A 21 -20.29 0.49 -3.07
C ALA A 21 -19.64 1.23 -1.88
N GLY A 22 -18.56 1.98 -2.10
CA GLY A 22 -17.83 2.69 -1.05
C GLY A 22 -16.98 1.79 -0.15
N GLU A 23 -16.72 0.55 -0.57
CA GLU A 23 -15.98 -0.44 0.23
C GLU A 23 -14.46 -0.33 0.06
N ILE A 24 -14.02 0.18 -1.09
CA ILE A 24 -12.61 0.44 -1.37
C ILE A 24 -12.35 1.85 -1.87
N THR A 25 -11.18 2.36 -1.53
CA THR A 25 -10.63 3.64 -1.95
C THR A 25 -9.27 3.44 -2.64
N PRO A 26 -8.72 4.44 -3.34
CA PRO A 26 -7.38 4.33 -3.91
C PRO A 26 -6.30 4.06 -2.85
N ARG A 27 -6.46 4.60 -1.63
CA ARG A 27 -5.56 4.31 -0.50
C ARG A 27 -5.54 2.83 -0.14
N ASP A 28 -6.68 2.16 -0.26
CA ASP A 28 -6.79 0.72 0.03
C ASP A 28 -5.99 -0.11 -0.97
N VAL A 29 -5.94 0.36 -2.22
CA VAL A 29 -5.08 -0.25 -3.24
C VAL A 29 -3.60 -0.02 -2.93
N ASP A 30 -3.22 1.14 -2.39
CA ASP A 30 -1.85 1.38 -1.90
C ASP A 30 -1.51 0.40 -0.76
N VAL A 31 -2.42 0.21 0.20
CA VAL A 31 -2.26 -0.76 1.30
C VAL A 31 -2.07 -2.17 0.78
N VAL A 32 -2.92 -2.63 -0.14
CA VAL A 32 -2.80 -3.96 -0.76
C VAL A 32 -1.45 -4.09 -1.50
N SER A 33 -1.08 -3.09 -2.31
CA SER A 33 0.19 -3.09 -3.04
C SER A 33 1.39 -3.17 -2.10
N VAL A 34 1.36 -2.44 -0.97
CA VAL A 34 2.45 -2.44 0.02
C VAL A 34 2.50 -3.75 0.82
N ALA A 35 1.36 -4.29 1.24
CA ALA A 35 1.28 -5.54 1.99
C ALA A 35 1.72 -6.74 1.15
N PHE A 36 1.19 -6.85 -0.07
CA PHE A 36 1.33 -8.06 -0.88
C PHE A 36 2.43 -7.95 -1.95
N GLY A 37 2.89 -6.72 -2.25
CA GLY A 37 3.84 -6.42 -3.33
C GLY A 37 3.20 -6.27 -4.71
N GLN A 38 1.87 -6.43 -4.78
CA GLN A 38 1.06 -6.38 -5.99
C GLN A 38 -0.41 -6.22 -5.58
N ILE A 39 -1.24 -5.80 -6.53
CA ILE A 39 -2.69 -5.77 -6.40
C ILE A 39 -3.23 -7.12 -6.85
N SER A 40 -4.05 -7.76 -6.03
CA SER A 40 -4.79 -8.98 -6.38
C SER A 40 -6.15 -9.00 -5.68
N TYR A 41 -7.11 -9.78 -6.20
CA TYR A 41 -8.40 -9.94 -5.54
C TYR A 41 -8.27 -10.60 -4.16
N GLU A 42 -7.33 -11.54 -4.00
CA GLU A 42 -7.05 -12.16 -2.72
C GLU A 42 -6.51 -11.15 -1.70
N GLY A 43 -5.67 -10.22 -2.13
CA GLY A 43 -5.16 -9.13 -1.27
C GLY A 43 -6.27 -8.15 -0.88
N VAL A 44 -7.18 -7.84 -1.80
CA VAL A 44 -8.35 -6.98 -1.53
C VAL A 44 -9.31 -7.67 -0.57
N ASP A 45 -9.63 -8.94 -0.78
CA ASP A 45 -10.45 -9.72 0.14
C ASP A 45 -9.82 -9.85 1.52
N ALA A 46 -8.50 -10.01 1.59
CA ALA A 46 -7.79 -10.01 2.86
C ALA A 46 -8.02 -8.69 3.61
N LEU A 47 -7.84 -7.54 2.93
CA LEU A 47 -8.08 -6.23 3.52
C LEU A 47 -9.55 -6.06 3.96
N LEU A 48 -10.51 -6.45 3.14
CA LEU A 48 -11.94 -6.34 3.47
C LEU A 48 -12.29 -7.22 4.68
N ARG A 49 -11.83 -8.46 4.72
CA ARG A 49 -12.01 -9.34 5.88
C ARG A 49 -11.42 -8.75 7.15
N ARG A 50 -10.27 -8.07 7.08
CA ARG A 50 -9.71 -7.35 8.25
C ARG A 50 -10.65 -6.28 8.76
N ARG A 51 -11.26 -5.50 7.87
CA ARG A 51 -12.24 -4.48 8.24
C ARG A 51 -13.50 -5.08 8.86
N ASP A 52 -13.86 -6.28 8.41
CA ASP A 52 -14.96 -7.07 8.95
C ASP A 52 -14.59 -7.82 10.26
N GLY A 53 -13.37 -7.64 10.78
CA GLY A 53 -12.93 -8.17 12.08
C GLY A 53 -12.20 -9.51 12.05
N ASP A 54 -11.76 -9.98 10.88
CA ASP A 54 -10.93 -11.18 10.76
C ASP A 54 -9.53 -10.96 11.38
N THR A 55 -9.21 -11.75 12.42
CA THR A 55 -7.94 -11.69 13.16
C THR A 55 -6.98 -12.85 12.84
N GLU A 56 -7.21 -13.65 11.80
CA GLU A 56 -6.32 -14.77 11.45
C GLU A 56 -5.08 -14.27 10.70
N PRO A 57 -3.84 -14.45 11.19
CA PRO A 57 -2.65 -14.01 10.46
C PRO A 57 -2.50 -14.60 9.05
N LEU A 58 -1.99 -13.81 8.10
CA LEU A 58 -1.73 -14.26 6.71
C LEU A 58 -0.28 -14.65 6.45
N VAL A 59 0.60 -14.39 7.41
CA VAL A 59 2.02 -14.73 7.36
C VAL A 59 2.41 -15.48 8.64
N GLU A 60 3.60 -16.07 8.63
CA GLU A 60 4.06 -17.02 9.65
C GLU A 60 4.24 -16.37 11.03
N ASP A 61 4.73 -15.13 11.07
CA ASP A 61 4.89 -14.33 12.29
C ASP A 61 4.83 -12.82 12.00
N PHE A 62 4.75 -12.02 13.07
CA PHE A 62 4.73 -10.56 12.99
C PHE A 62 6.02 -9.99 12.37
N GLU A 63 7.17 -10.59 12.64
CA GLU A 63 8.44 -10.14 12.09
C GLU A 63 8.49 -10.25 10.56
N ALA A 64 7.98 -11.34 10.01
CA ALA A 64 7.84 -11.56 8.59
C ALA A 64 6.90 -10.52 7.95
N ALA A 65 5.81 -10.15 8.63
CA ALA A 65 4.90 -9.08 8.17
C ALA A 65 5.64 -7.74 8.06
N VAL A 66 6.30 -7.32 9.14
CA VAL A 66 7.01 -6.03 9.21
C VAL A 66 8.13 -5.99 8.18
N ARG A 67 8.99 -7.02 8.11
CA ARG A 67 10.11 -7.07 7.16
C ARG A 67 9.65 -7.01 5.71
N ARG A 68 8.54 -7.67 5.38
CA ARG A 68 7.95 -7.65 4.04
C ARG A 68 7.52 -6.23 3.66
N VAL A 69 6.76 -5.57 4.54
CA VAL A 69 6.26 -4.21 4.32
C VAL A 69 7.41 -3.20 4.26
N VAL A 70 8.37 -3.28 5.19
CA VAL A 70 9.54 -2.38 5.23
C VAL A 70 10.40 -2.52 3.98
N ARG A 71 10.62 -3.75 3.48
CA ARG A 71 11.31 -3.96 2.21
C ARG A 71 10.56 -3.27 1.07
N ARG A 72 9.25 -3.47 0.99
CA ARG A 72 8.42 -2.91 -0.07
C ARG A 72 8.41 -1.38 -0.07
N ILE A 73 8.23 -0.74 1.09
CA ILE A 73 8.23 0.73 1.14
C ILE A 73 9.61 1.32 0.84
N ASN A 74 10.70 0.63 1.17
CA ASN A 74 12.04 1.06 0.81
C ASN A 74 12.29 1.03 -0.71
N GLU A 75 11.71 0.09 -1.45
CA GLU A 75 11.76 0.10 -2.93
C GLU A 75 11.15 1.39 -3.49
N CYS A 76 10.04 1.85 -2.89
CA CYS A 76 9.40 3.11 -3.27
C CYS A 76 10.24 4.33 -2.83
N GLN A 77 10.73 4.35 -1.59
CA GLN A 77 11.48 5.48 -1.01
C GLN A 77 12.89 5.64 -1.60
N HIS A 78 13.48 4.58 -2.13
CA HIS A 78 14.83 4.60 -2.71
C HIS A 78 14.95 5.64 -3.82
N HIS A 79 13.91 5.82 -4.64
CA HIS A 79 13.87 6.83 -5.69
C HIS A 79 13.96 8.28 -5.17
N ASP A 80 13.56 8.49 -3.92
CA ASP A 80 13.61 9.79 -3.24
C ASP A 80 14.82 9.91 -2.31
N GLY A 81 15.72 8.93 -2.32
CA GLY A 81 16.88 8.85 -1.43
C GLY A 81 16.52 8.61 0.04
N GLY A 82 15.26 8.26 0.33
CA GLY A 82 14.77 8.00 1.67
C GLY A 82 14.86 6.54 2.07
N SER A 83 14.54 6.26 3.33
CA SER A 83 14.46 4.90 3.85
C SER A 83 13.53 4.79 5.05
N THR A 84 13.11 3.56 5.33
CA THR A 84 12.44 3.15 6.56
C THR A 84 13.18 1.94 7.12
N SER A 85 13.56 1.96 8.39
CA SER A 85 14.27 0.85 9.04
C SER A 85 13.56 0.39 10.30
N ILE A 86 13.73 -0.87 10.65
CA ILE A 86 13.20 -1.44 11.91
C ILE A 86 14.16 -1.06 13.02
N ARG A 87 13.69 -0.31 14.03
CA ARG A 87 14.47 0.03 15.22
C ARG A 87 14.21 -0.94 16.35
N GLU A 88 12.95 -1.25 16.60
CA GLU A 88 12.53 -2.22 17.60
C GLU A 88 11.41 -3.09 17.05
N LEU A 89 11.44 -4.36 17.43
CA LEU A 89 10.47 -5.35 16.99
C LEU A 89 10.25 -6.36 18.11
N ALA A 90 9.03 -6.38 18.63
CA ALA A 90 8.52 -7.35 19.60
C ALA A 90 7.24 -7.96 19.03
N SER A 91 6.69 -9.00 19.68
CA SER A 91 5.51 -9.73 19.21
C SER A 91 4.25 -8.87 19.01
N ASP A 92 4.18 -7.72 19.68
CA ASP A 92 3.02 -6.83 19.76
C ASP A 92 3.38 -5.35 19.51
N HIS A 93 4.62 -5.06 19.16
CA HIS A 93 5.10 -3.68 19.01
C HIS A 93 6.18 -3.60 17.93
N CYS A 94 6.08 -2.58 17.08
CA CYS A 94 7.10 -2.28 16.09
C CYS A 94 7.37 -0.79 16.05
N LEU A 95 8.64 -0.42 16.28
CA LEU A 95 9.14 0.92 16.09
C LEU A 95 9.93 0.99 14.77
N LEU A 96 9.43 1.79 13.84
CA LEU A 96 10.08 2.08 12.57
C LEU A 96 10.74 3.45 12.60
N GLU A 97 11.91 3.60 12.02
CA GLU A 97 12.55 4.91 11.83
C GLU A 97 12.55 5.27 10.35
N VAL A 98 12.02 6.45 10.05
CA VAL A 98 12.16 7.07 8.73
C VAL A 98 13.50 7.81 8.65
N GLY A 99 14.25 7.55 7.59
CA GLY A 99 15.55 8.15 7.31
C GLY A 99 15.60 8.90 5.97
N GLY A 100 16.71 9.62 5.77
CA GLY A 100 16.99 10.37 4.55
C GLY A 100 16.05 11.56 4.32
N PRO A 101 15.89 12.02 3.07
CA PRO A 101 15.03 13.15 2.72
C PRO A 101 13.56 12.96 3.11
N CYS A 102 13.08 11.71 3.23
CA CYS A 102 11.72 11.39 3.68
C CYS A 102 11.40 11.94 5.09
N VAL A 103 12.41 12.17 5.93
CA VAL A 103 12.28 12.83 7.24
C VAL A 103 11.67 14.22 7.13
N HIS A 104 11.94 14.93 6.04
CA HIS A 104 11.42 16.28 5.82
C HIS A 104 10.20 16.30 4.88
N CYS A 105 9.80 15.13 4.34
CA CYS A 105 8.64 15.03 3.48
C CYS A 105 7.36 15.34 4.28
N PRO A 106 6.58 16.37 3.89
CA PRO A 106 5.30 16.66 4.54
C PRO A 106 4.28 15.53 4.40
N GLN A 107 4.41 14.69 3.36
CA GLN A 107 3.48 13.61 3.04
C GLN A 107 3.85 12.27 3.69
N ILE A 108 4.93 12.21 4.47
CA ILE A 108 5.35 10.95 5.11
C ILE A 108 4.25 10.34 5.99
N ILE A 109 3.36 11.17 6.55
CA ILE A 109 2.21 10.72 7.37
C ILE A 109 1.32 9.76 6.58
N TYR A 110 1.07 10.04 5.29
CA TYR A 110 0.30 9.15 4.42
C TYR A 110 0.99 7.79 4.27
N THR A 111 2.29 7.82 3.94
CA THR A 111 3.11 6.61 3.80
C THR A 111 3.08 5.77 5.07
N MET A 112 3.28 6.40 6.23
CA MET A 112 3.26 5.74 7.52
C MET A 112 1.90 5.08 7.80
N GLY A 113 0.80 5.78 7.47
CA GLY A 113 -0.54 5.22 7.57
C GLY A 113 -0.72 3.98 6.70
N VAL A 114 -0.26 4.02 5.45
CA VAL A 114 -0.28 2.87 4.52
C VAL A 114 0.59 1.72 5.05
N VAL A 115 1.80 2.00 5.55
CA VAL A 115 2.71 1.00 6.14
C VAL A 115 2.06 0.33 7.35
N ALA A 116 1.49 1.09 8.28
CA ALA A 116 0.84 0.56 9.47
C ALA A 116 -0.39 -0.31 9.10
N GLU A 117 -1.21 0.15 8.16
CA GLU A 117 -2.39 -0.60 7.69
C GLU A 117 -1.99 -1.84 6.90
N ALA A 118 -0.91 -1.80 6.14
CA ALA A 118 -0.35 -2.97 5.43
C ALA A 118 0.20 -4.02 6.39
N ILE A 119 0.88 -3.62 7.48
CA ILE A 119 1.31 -4.54 8.53
C ILE A 119 0.10 -5.20 9.18
N ARG A 120 -0.90 -4.42 9.61
CA ARG A 120 -2.16 -4.93 10.19
C ARG A 120 -2.93 -5.83 9.24
N CYS A 121 -2.85 -5.57 7.94
CA CYS A 121 -3.46 -6.42 6.93
C CYS A 121 -2.87 -7.84 6.96
N LEU A 122 -1.55 -7.95 7.09
CA LEU A 122 -0.84 -9.23 7.14
C LEU A 122 -0.92 -9.90 8.51
N TRP A 123 -0.84 -9.12 9.58
CA TRP A 123 -0.78 -9.57 10.96
C TRP A 123 -1.70 -8.69 11.84
N PRO A 124 -2.92 -9.17 12.14
CA PRO A 124 -3.98 -8.40 12.79
C PRO A 124 -3.97 -8.60 14.32
N GLY A 125 -3.05 -7.98 15.04
CA GLY A 125 -3.15 -7.86 16.50
C GLY A 125 -3.28 -6.40 16.93
N ASP A 126 -3.25 -6.18 18.24
CA ASP A 126 -3.29 -4.85 18.86
C ASP A 126 -1.92 -4.14 18.73
N GLU A 127 -1.23 -4.33 17.60
CA GLU A 127 0.14 -3.85 17.48
C GLU A 127 0.23 -2.35 17.38
N GLN A 128 1.07 -1.80 18.25
CA GLN A 128 1.51 -0.42 18.17
C GLN A 128 2.61 -0.34 17.11
N VAL A 129 2.23 0.09 15.91
CA VAL A 129 3.18 0.50 14.88
C VAL A 129 3.49 1.97 15.10
N GLU A 130 4.69 2.22 15.61
CA GLU A 130 5.19 3.56 15.89
C GLU A 130 6.25 3.97 14.88
N PHE A 131 6.39 5.28 14.71
CA PHE A 131 7.38 5.85 13.81
C PHE A 131 8.19 6.93 14.50
N THR A 132 9.50 6.88 14.31
CA THR A 132 10.45 7.90 14.75
C THR A 132 11.23 8.46 13.56
N GLY A 133 12.14 9.39 13.84
CA GLY A 133 12.95 10.07 12.83
C GLY A 133 12.23 11.22 12.12
N THR A 134 10.96 11.51 12.47
CA THR A 134 10.23 12.66 11.91
C THR A 134 9.70 13.57 13.00
N ARG A 135 9.66 14.90 12.76
CA ARG A 135 9.05 15.87 13.66
C ARG A 135 7.57 16.05 13.27
N PHE A 136 6.68 15.37 13.98
CA PHE A 136 5.24 15.33 13.67
C PHE A 136 4.53 16.67 13.86
N GLU A 137 4.96 17.43 14.86
CA GLU A 137 4.38 18.73 15.25
C GLU A 137 4.40 19.76 14.11
N GLU A 138 5.23 19.54 13.09
CA GLU A 138 5.40 20.43 11.94
C GLU A 138 4.71 19.90 10.65
N LYS A 139 4.02 18.76 10.71
CA LYS A 139 3.53 18.03 9.52
C LYS A 139 2.02 17.92 9.48
N THR A 140 1.42 18.48 8.44
CA THR A 140 -0.01 18.37 8.12
C THR A 140 -0.25 17.28 7.08
N GLU A 141 -1.36 16.52 7.16
CA GLU A 141 -1.90 15.81 5.99
C GLU A 141 -2.22 16.85 4.89
N ARG A 142 -1.26 17.10 3.99
CA ARG A 142 -1.47 18.01 2.86
C ARG A 142 -2.15 17.28 1.70
N PRO A 143 -2.85 17.99 0.82
CA PRO A 143 -3.52 17.40 -0.33
C PRO A 143 -2.54 16.63 -1.25
N PRO A 144 -3.04 15.62 -1.99
CA PRO A 144 -2.25 14.75 -2.85
C PRO A 144 -1.52 15.55 -3.94
N GLY A 145 -0.19 15.56 -3.92
CA GLY A 145 0.59 16.31 -4.92
C GLY A 145 2.11 16.13 -4.94
N ALA A 146 2.73 15.33 -4.06
CA ALA A 146 4.19 15.19 -4.03
C ALA A 146 4.70 13.75 -3.79
N GLN A 147 3.80 12.76 -3.72
CA GLN A 147 4.12 11.33 -3.63
C GLN A 147 3.21 10.58 -4.60
N LEU A 148 3.77 9.65 -5.39
CA LEU A 148 2.99 8.83 -6.32
C LEU A 148 2.10 7.83 -5.55
N THR A 149 0.89 8.27 -5.21
CA THR A 149 -0.18 7.43 -4.64
C THR A 149 -1.06 6.85 -5.75
N MET A 150 -1.79 5.77 -5.48
CA MET A 150 -2.75 5.24 -6.45
C MET A 150 -3.76 6.31 -6.89
N ALA A 151 -4.24 7.16 -5.97
CA ALA A 151 -5.14 8.26 -6.31
C ALA A 151 -4.54 9.21 -7.36
N MET A 152 -3.24 9.49 -7.25
CA MET A 152 -2.52 10.35 -8.20
C MET A 152 -2.22 9.65 -9.51
N VAL A 153 -1.85 8.36 -9.48
CA VAL A 153 -1.67 7.55 -10.70
C VAL A 153 -2.98 7.50 -11.47
N MET A 154 -4.08 7.17 -10.79
CA MET A 154 -5.42 7.14 -11.37
C MET A 154 -5.80 8.49 -12.00
N ARG A 155 -5.61 9.59 -11.27
CA ARG A 155 -5.91 10.93 -11.80
C ARG A 155 -4.99 11.31 -12.97
N GLY A 156 -3.68 11.11 -12.82
CA GLY A 156 -2.66 11.56 -13.78
C GLY A 156 -2.71 10.83 -15.11
N PHE A 157 -3.10 9.55 -15.08
CA PHE A 157 -3.19 8.70 -16.28
C PHE A 157 -4.64 8.43 -16.72
N SER A 158 -5.62 9.09 -16.10
CA SER A 158 -7.05 8.79 -16.29
C SER A 158 -7.36 7.29 -16.13
N LEU A 159 -6.59 6.62 -15.26
CA LEU A 159 -6.74 5.22 -14.95
C LEU A 159 -7.88 5.06 -13.94
N THR A 160 -8.82 4.17 -14.23
CA THR A 160 -10.04 3.92 -13.45
C THR A 160 -9.97 2.57 -12.75
N PHE A 161 -10.78 2.39 -11.70
CA PHE A 161 -10.94 1.08 -11.05
C PHE A 161 -11.39 0.01 -12.03
N ALA A 162 -12.21 0.34 -13.03
CA ALA A 162 -12.64 -0.60 -14.07
C ALA A 162 -11.47 -1.10 -14.93
N GLN A 163 -10.51 -0.23 -15.28
CA GLN A 163 -9.34 -0.63 -16.05
C GLN A 163 -8.40 -1.52 -15.21
N ILE A 164 -8.20 -1.19 -13.93
CA ILE A 164 -7.43 -2.03 -13.02
C ILE A 164 -8.14 -3.38 -12.83
N ASP A 165 -9.48 -3.39 -12.71
CA ASP A 165 -10.28 -4.61 -12.61
C ASP A 165 -10.11 -5.53 -13.81
N VAL A 166 -10.17 -4.99 -15.03
CA VAL A 166 -9.93 -5.76 -16.26
C VAL A 166 -8.56 -6.42 -16.24
N ALA A 167 -7.53 -5.71 -15.78
CA ALA A 167 -6.19 -6.27 -15.65
C ALA A 167 -6.11 -7.36 -14.58
N LEU A 168 -6.76 -7.15 -13.43
CA LEU A 168 -6.81 -8.13 -12.33
C LEU A 168 -7.49 -9.44 -12.73
N ARG A 169 -8.51 -9.39 -13.60
CA ARG A 169 -9.15 -10.59 -14.14
C ARG A 169 -8.21 -11.47 -14.96
N GLN A 170 -7.13 -10.89 -15.50
CA GLN A 170 -6.09 -11.59 -16.25
C GLN A 170 -4.92 -12.03 -15.35
N GLY A 171 -4.87 -11.59 -14.09
CA GLY A 171 -3.84 -11.93 -13.11
C GLY A 171 -3.46 -10.73 -12.24
N PRO A 172 -2.64 -10.91 -11.20
CA PRO A 172 -2.19 -9.81 -10.34
C PRO A 172 -1.55 -8.65 -11.11
N VAL A 173 -1.65 -7.45 -10.54
CA VAL A 173 -1.09 -6.21 -11.10
C VAL A 173 0.04 -5.74 -10.19
N ASN A 174 1.28 -5.88 -10.65
CA ASN A 174 2.48 -5.33 -10.02
C ASN A 174 2.76 -3.91 -10.56
N ASP A 175 3.87 -3.30 -10.13
CA ASP A 175 4.23 -1.94 -10.56
C ASP A 175 4.36 -1.84 -12.08
N GLU A 176 5.11 -2.73 -12.73
CA GLU A 176 5.30 -2.74 -14.19
C GLU A 176 3.97 -2.78 -14.93
N ARG A 177 3.07 -3.67 -14.53
CA ARG A 177 1.74 -3.77 -15.17
C ARG A 177 0.87 -2.55 -14.89
N LEU A 178 1.01 -1.92 -13.74
CA LEU A 178 0.33 -0.65 -13.45
C LEU A 178 0.89 0.48 -14.34
N GLU A 179 2.20 0.49 -14.60
CA GLU A 179 2.84 1.43 -15.53
C GLU A 179 2.36 1.22 -16.98
N GLU A 180 2.20 -0.03 -17.41
CA GLU A 180 1.61 -0.38 -18.70
C GLU A 180 0.16 0.11 -18.83
N LEU A 181 -0.66 -0.11 -17.80
CA LEU A 181 -2.05 0.35 -17.75
C LEU A 181 -2.17 1.87 -17.74
N ALA A 182 -1.22 2.55 -17.08
CA ALA A 182 -1.06 4.00 -17.12
C ALA A 182 -0.59 4.51 -18.50
N GLY A 183 -0.25 3.62 -19.43
CA GLY A 183 -0.05 3.91 -20.85
C GLY A 183 1.27 4.61 -21.20
N ARG A 184 2.24 4.77 -20.28
CA ARG A 184 3.48 5.52 -20.57
C ARG A 184 4.73 5.07 -19.80
N SER A 185 5.58 4.31 -20.49
CA SER A 185 7.02 4.16 -20.21
C SER A 185 7.84 5.46 -20.35
N HIS A 186 7.25 6.57 -20.83
CA HIS A 186 7.94 7.85 -21.08
C HIS A 186 7.57 9.00 -20.12
N LEU A 187 6.40 8.98 -19.49
CA LEU A 187 6.02 10.07 -18.56
C LEU A 187 6.55 9.87 -17.15
N LEU A 188 6.79 8.63 -16.71
CA LEU A 188 7.53 8.39 -15.47
C LEU A 188 8.98 8.84 -15.60
N ALA A 189 9.56 8.80 -16.81
CA ALA A 189 10.85 9.41 -17.08
C ALA A 189 10.77 10.95 -16.98
N GLU A 190 9.71 11.60 -17.48
CA GLU A 190 9.50 13.05 -17.32
C GLU A 190 9.15 13.47 -15.88
N LEU A 191 8.39 12.65 -15.13
CA LEU A 191 8.11 12.88 -13.71
C LEU A 191 9.34 12.62 -12.83
N ARG A 192 10.25 11.71 -13.25
CA ARG A 192 11.58 11.53 -12.65
C ARG A 192 12.59 12.59 -13.09
N ALA A 193 12.44 13.16 -14.29
CA ALA A 193 13.34 14.16 -14.89
C ALA A 193 12.91 15.62 -14.69
N GLY A 194 11.71 15.87 -14.18
CA GLY A 194 11.23 17.20 -13.76
C GLY A 194 11.80 17.67 -12.42
N ARG A 195 13.02 17.25 -12.08
CA ARG A 195 13.85 17.77 -10.99
C ARG A 195 14.93 18.68 -11.55
#